data_AF-A0A256Z8I5-F1
#
_entry.id   AF-A0A256Z8I5-F1
#
_cell.length_a   1.000
_cell.length_b   1.000
_cell.length_c   1.000
_cell.angle_alpha   90.00
_cell.angle_beta   90.00
_cell.angle_gamma   90.00
#
_symmetry.space_group_name_H-M   'P 1'
#
loop_
_entity.id
_entity.type
_entity.pdbx_description
1 polymer ?
#
loop_
_entity_poly.entity_id
_entity_poly.type
_entity_poly.pdbx_seq_one_letter_code
_entity_poly.pdbx_strand_id
1 'polypeptide(L)' 'MKCIKVIETFYKYIEYLLTKGLRVEYVTYNDWINSIKIMRDYGLLPADAIHVAVALRVKVNAMASFNEDFRVVKEIKVVP' A
#
# COMPACT_ATOMS: atom_id res chain seq x y z
N MET A 1 9.79 -27.67 6.77
CA MET A 1 10.51 -27.33 5.51
C MET A 1 9.65 -26.69 4.42
N LYS A 2 8.35 -27.01 4.26
CA LYS A 2 7.49 -26.36 3.23
C LYS A 2 7.28 -24.84 3.45
N CYS A 3 7.10 -24.39 4.69
CA CYS A 3 6.90 -22.96 4.98
C CYS A 3 8.11 -22.11 4.61
N ILE A 4 9.33 -22.60 4.87
CA ILE A 4 10.59 -21.92 4.50
C ILE A 4 10.63 -21.71 2.98
N LYS A 5 10.30 -22.73 2.18
CA LYS A 5 10.27 -22.61 0.72
C LYS A 5 9.29 -21.53 0.21
N VAL A 6 8.14 -21.38 0.86
CA VAL A 6 7.15 -20.34 0.50
C VAL A 6 7.73 -18.95 0.78
N ILE A 7 8.32 -18.75 1.97
CA ILE A 7 8.92 -17.48 2.35
C ILE A 7 10.10 -17.15 1.42
N GLU A 8 10.97 -18.11 1.13
CA GLU A 8 12.09 -17.93 0.19
C GLU A 8 11.62 -17.56 -1.21
N THR A 9 10.53 -18.17 -1.68
CA THR A 9 9.96 -17.86 -2.99
C THR A 9 9.40 -16.44 -3.03
N PHE A 10 8.68 -16.03 -1.98
CA PHE A 10 8.18 -14.66 -1.87
C PHE A 10 9.31 -13.64 -1.75
N TYR A 11 10.34 -13.95 -0.95
CA TYR A 11 11.53 -13.11 -0.83
C TYR A 11 12.22 -12.88 -2.18
N LYS A 12 12.45 -13.95 -2.95
CA LYS A 12 13.03 -13.84 -4.31
C LYS A 12 12.17 -12.99 -5.25
N TYR A 13 10.84 -13.07 -5.12
CA TYR A 13 9.93 -12.23 -5.89
C TYR A 13 10.08 -10.75 -5.52
N ILE A 14 10.14 -10.42 -4.22
CA ILE A 14 10.39 -9.05 -3.77
C ILE A 14 11.75 -8.54 -4.27
N GLU A 15 12.82 -9.32 -4.13
CA GLU A 15 14.14 -8.96 -4.66
C GLU A 15 14.10 -8.68 -6.16
N TYR A 16 13.40 -9.54 -6.92
CA TYR A 16 13.19 -9.30 -8.35
C TYR A 16 12.50 -7.95 -8.62
N LEU A 17 11.43 -7.62 -7.90
CA LEU A 17 10.75 -6.32 -8.03
C LEU A 17 11.68 -5.14 -7.71
N LEU A 18 12.53 -5.27 -6.67
CA LEU A 18 13.53 -4.26 -6.33
C LEU A 18 14.53 -4.04 -7.47
N THR A 19 14.99 -5.12 -8.14
CA THR A 19 15.87 -4.99 -9.32
C THR A 19 15.20 -4.30 -10.52
N LYS A 20 13.86 -4.16 -10.52
CA LYS A 20 13.09 -3.43 -11.53
C LYS A 20 12.83 -1.97 -11.15
N GLY A 21 13.46 -1.47 -10.07
CA GLY A 21 13.32 -0.09 -9.62
C GLY A 21 12.11 0.17 -8.73
N LEU A 22 11.43 -0.89 -8.27
CA LEU A 22 10.44 -0.77 -7.21
C LEU A 22 11.12 -0.69 -5.84
N ARG A 23 10.38 -0.20 -4.85
CA ARG A 23 10.83 -0.14 -3.46
C ARG A 23 9.71 -0.58 -2.53
N VAL A 24 10.08 -1.14 -1.38
CA VAL A 24 9.14 -1.50 -0.32
C VAL A 24 9.06 -0.36 0.68
N GLU A 25 7.85 0.15 0.90
CA GLU A 25 7.59 1.16 1.93
C GLU A 25 7.16 0.48 3.22
N TYR A 26 7.80 0.86 4.33
CA TYR A 26 7.41 0.41 5.66
C TYR A 26 6.26 1.27 6.18
N VAL A 27 5.37 0.67 6.96
CA VAL A 27 4.30 1.41 7.65
C VAL A 27 4.87 2.05 8.91
N THR A 28 4.66 3.35 9.07
CA THR A 28 5.06 4.10 10.27
C THR A 28 3.91 4.22 11.27
N TYR A 29 4.23 4.58 12.51
CA TYR A 29 3.22 4.91 13.51
C TYR A 29 2.32 6.09 13.07
N ASN A 30 2.89 7.07 12.36
CA ASN A 30 2.11 8.18 11.82
C ASN A 30 1.18 7.74 10.68
N ASP A 31 1.59 6.77 9.86
CA ASP A 31 0.70 6.19 8.84
C ASP A 31 -0.49 5.50 9.49
N TRP A 32 -0.27 4.82 10.62
CA TRP A 32 -1.33 4.21 11.41
C TRP A 32 -2.30 5.24 12.00
N ILE A 33 -1.80 6.33 12.59
CA ILE A 33 -2.67 7.41 13.09
C ILE A 33 -3.46 8.04 11.93
N ASN A 34 -2.79 8.32 10.81
CA ASN A 34 -3.41 8.95 9.66
C ASN A 34 -4.43 8.04 8.98
N SER A 35 -4.24 6.72 9.00
CA SER A 35 -5.21 5.78 8.44
C SER A 35 -6.55 5.86 9.18
N ILE A 36 -6.56 6.05 10.50
CA ILE A 36 -7.80 6.24 11.27
C ILE A 36 -8.58 7.47 10.79
N LYS A 37 -7.87 8.56 10.46
CA LYS A 37 -8.50 9.76 9.87
C LYS A 37 -9.05 9.46 8.48
N ILE A 38 -8.27 8.82 7.62
CA ILE A 38 -8.69 8.42 6.27
C ILE A 38 -9.92 7.51 6.31
N MET A 39 -9.98 6.55 7.23
CA MET A 39 -11.15 5.69 7.43
C MET A 39 -12.41 6.52 7.75
N ARG A 40 -12.29 7.54 8.61
CA ARG A 40 -13.42 8.40 8.97
C ARG A 40 -13.86 9.31 7.81
N ASP A 41 -12.90 9.86 7.08
CA ASP A 41 -13.16 10.84 6.03
C ASP A 41 -13.69 10.16 4.75
N TYR A 42 -13.24 8.93 4.48
CA TYR A 42 -13.45 8.25 3.20
C TYR A 42 -14.17 6.89 3.32
N GLY A 43 -14.42 6.38 4.52
CA GLY A 43 -15.12 5.11 4.74
C GLY A 43 -14.32 3.86 4.34
N LEU A 44 -13.00 3.99 4.13
CA LEU A 44 -12.15 2.87 3.74
C LEU A 44 -11.96 1.83 4.85
N LEU A 45 -11.71 0.59 4.45
CA LEU A 45 -11.28 -0.48 5.36
C LEU A 45 -9.87 -0.18 5.92
N PRO A 46 -9.51 -0.75 7.08
CA PRO A 46 -8.24 -0.42 7.74
C PRO A 46 -7.00 -0.64 6.87
N ALA A 47 -6.94 -1.75 6.13
CA ALA A 47 -5.81 -2.05 5.26
C ALA A 47 -5.69 -1.04 4.11
N ASP A 48 -6.81 -0.68 3.47
CA ASP A 48 -6.85 0.29 2.38
C ASP A 48 -6.47 1.69 2.86
N ALA A 49 -7.00 2.10 4.01
CA ALA A 49 -6.64 3.38 4.61
C ALA A 49 -5.15 3.49 4.95
N ILE A 50 -4.49 2.39 5.34
CA ILE A 50 -3.04 2.36 5.56
C ILE A 50 -2.28 2.53 4.24
N HIS A 51 -2.71 1.88 3.15
CA HIS A 51 -2.09 2.07 1.84
C HIS A 51 -2.19 3.53 1.37
N VAL A 52 -3.35 4.16 1.57
CA VAL A 52 -3.54 5.59 1.28
C VAL A 52 -2.66 6.45 2.18
N ALA A 53 -2.57 6.16 3.48
CA ALA A 53 -1.71 6.91 4.40
C ALA A 53 -0.23 6.89 3.96
N VAL A 54 0.27 5.71 3.60
CA VAL A 54 1.63 5.53 3.06
C VAL A 54 1.80 6.29 1.75
N ALA A 55 0.85 6.18 0.82
CA ALA A 55 0.88 6.87 -0.46
C ALA A 55 1.00 8.40 -0.29
N LEU A 56 0.18 8.97 0.60
CA LEU A 56 0.22 10.40 0.91
C LEU A 56 1.55 10.81 1.57
N ARG A 57 2.09 10.00 2.50
CA ARG A 57 3.40 10.27 3.14
C ARG A 57 4.52 10.32 2.11
N VAL A 58 4.55 9.38 1.18
CA VAL A 58 5.59 9.30 0.14
C VAL A 58 5.29 10.19 -1.08
N LYS A 59 4.23 11.01 -0.99
CA LYS A 59 3.79 12.00 -1.99
C LYS A 59 3.48 11.39 -3.35
N VAL A 60 2.95 10.16 -3.37
CA VAL A 60 2.43 9.54 -4.60
C VAL A 60 0.92 9.75 -4.66
N ASN A 61 0.45 10.14 -5.83
CA ASN A 61 -0.96 10.41 -6.10
C ASN A 61 -1.55 9.47 -7.16
N ALA A 62 -0.79 8.46 -7.60
CA ALA A 62 -1.24 7.44 -8.53
C ALA A 62 -1.12 6.07 -7.86
N MET A 63 -2.21 5.30 -7.87
CA MET A 63 -2.26 3.96 -7.28
C MET A 63 -2.69 2.96 -8.33
N ALA A 64 -1.82 1.99 -8.63
CA ALA A 64 -2.14 0.87 -9.49
C ALA A 64 -2.94 -0.16 -8.67
N SER A 65 -4.24 -0.28 -8.90
CA SER A 65 -5.11 -1.17 -8.14
C SER A 65 -6.41 -1.46 -8.87
N PHE A 66 -6.90 -2.70 -8.74
CA PHE A 66 -8.24 -3.10 -9.17
C PHE A 66 -9.32 -2.83 -8.11
N ASN A 67 -8.93 -2.44 -6.88
CA ASN A 67 -9.91 -2.09 -5.85
C ASN A 67 -10.49 -0.70 -6.12
N GLU A 68 -11.78 -0.65 -6.46
CA GLU A 68 -12.49 0.58 -6.76
C GLU A 68 -12.71 1.47 -5.54
N ASP A 69 -12.64 0.93 -4.32
CA ASP A 69 -12.85 1.68 -3.08
C ASP A 69 -11.86 2.85 -2.96
N PHE A 70 -10.65 2.74 -3.51
CA PHE A 70 -9.67 3.83 -3.52
C PHE A 70 -10.12 5.07 -4.31
N ARG A 71 -11.09 4.95 -5.21
CA ARG A 71 -11.57 6.07 -6.04
C ARG A 71 -12.28 7.15 -5.23
N VAL A 72 -12.71 6.86 -3.99
CA VAL A 72 -13.36 7.84 -3.12
C VAL A 72 -12.36 8.85 -2.52
N VAL A 73 -11.06 8.52 -2.54
CA VAL A 73 -9.99 9.38 -2.01
C VAL A 73 -9.58 10.39 -3.08
N LYS A 74 -9.87 11.67 -2.84
CA LYS A 74 -9.71 12.75 -3.83
C LYS A 74 -8.25 12.99 -4.22
N GLU A 75 -7.33 12.71 -3.32
CA GLU A 75 -5.90 12.91 -3.51
C GLU A 75 -5.23 11.79 -4.32
N ILE A 76 -5.94 10.69 -4.58
CA ILE A 76 -5.40 9.51 -5.26
C ILE A 76 -6.13 9.26 -6.59
N LYS A 77 -5.35 9.16 -7.66
CA LYS A 77 -5.79 8.68 -8.97
C LYS A 77 -5.58 7.17 -9.05
N VAL A 78 -6.66 6.41 -9.11
CA VAL A 78 -6.61 4.96 -9.33
C VAL A 78 -6.36 4.67 -10.81
N VAL A 79 -5.37 3.83 -11.09
CA VAL A 79 -5.02 3.33 -12.43
C VAL A 79 -5.20 1.81 -12.40
N PRO A 80 -5.93 1.21 -13.35
CA PRO A 80 -6.05 -0.23 -13.47
C PRO A 80 -4.74 -0.88 -13.96
#